data_AF-A0A8T4Q562-F1
#
_entry.id   AF-A0A8T4Q562-F1
#
_cell.length_a   1.000
_cell.length_b   1.000
_cell.length_c   1.000
_cell.angle_alpha   90.00
_cell.angle_beta   90.00
_cell.angle_gamma   90.00
#
_symmetry.space_group_name_H-M   'P 1'
#
loop_
_entity.id
_entity.type
_entity.pdbx_description
1 polymer ?
#
loop_
_entity_poly.entity_id
_entity_poly.type
_entity_poly.pdbx_seq_one_letter_code
_entity_poly.pdbx_strand_id
1 'polypeptide(L)'
;MINKKGAVEPAGDVAALILLILVFIILYILLLPPAERDELLQDNNVDNASGSYGGNYGEETLLSAAPGELHPLIKGTISKEISPVALFVRTEDKVINIATALTVEGTPFSQETKQLSFKLDDIKNLNDAKLFFFIKEADGEAFVELNGNV
;
A
#
# COMPACT_ATOMS: atom_id res chain seq x y z
N MET A 1 -2.75 -32.70 25.79
CA MET A 1 -1.92 -31.77 24.99
C MET A 1 -2.70 -31.43 23.73
N ILE A 2 -3.26 -30.23 23.64
CA ILE A 2 -3.99 -29.75 22.46
C ILE A 2 -3.24 -28.50 22.00
N ASN A 3 -2.56 -28.61 20.86
CA ASN A 3 -1.84 -27.50 20.25
C ASN A 3 -2.85 -26.55 19.62
N LYS A 4 -3.05 -25.38 20.24
CA LYS A 4 -3.79 -24.25 19.65
C LYS A 4 -2.89 -23.57 18.61
N LYS A 5 -2.91 -24.06 17.37
CA LYS A 5 -2.34 -23.34 16.21
C LYS A 5 -3.41 -22.40 15.67
N GLY A 6 -3.13 -21.09 15.66
CA GLY A 6 -4.02 -20.09 15.07
C GLY A 6 -4.08 -18.73 15.77
N ALA A 7 -3.12 -18.37 16.62
CA ALA A 7 -3.00 -16.98 17.07
C ALA A 7 -2.20 -16.19 16.03
N VAL A 8 -2.92 -15.62 15.05
CA VAL A 8 -2.44 -14.46 14.30
C VAL A 8 -3.19 -13.27 14.88
N GLU A 9 -2.51 -12.51 15.74
CA GLU A 9 -2.81 -11.08 15.85
C GLU A 9 -2.13 -10.40 14.65
N PRO A 10 -2.83 -9.52 13.90
CA PRO A 10 -3.65 -8.44 14.45
C PRO A 10 -5.11 -8.49 13.96
N ALA A 11 -6.00 -9.12 14.72
CA ALA A 11 -7.43 -9.10 14.42
C ALA A 11 -8.10 -7.74 14.71
N GLY A 12 -7.47 -6.89 15.54
CA GLY A 12 -8.00 -5.58 15.92
C GLY A 12 -7.98 -4.54 14.79
N ASP A 13 -6.93 -4.56 13.96
CA ASP A 13 -6.71 -3.53 12.94
C ASP A 13 -7.66 -3.71 11.74
N VAL A 14 -7.87 -4.97 11.33
CA VAL A 14 -8.82 -5.32 10.26
C VAL A 14 -10.27 -5.11 10.73
N ALA A 15 -10.59 -5.43 11.99
CA ALA A 15 -11.93 -5.21 12.54
C ALA A 15 -12.28 -3.71 12.61
N ALA A 16 -11.32 -2.86 12.99
CA ALA A 16 -11.49 -1.41 13.01
C ALA A 16 -11.73 -0.85 11.60
N LEU A 17 -10.98 -1.31 10.59
CA LEU A 17 -11.17 -0.93 9.19
C LEU A 17 -12.56 -1.33 8.65
N ILE A 18 -13.00 -2.56 8.94
CA ILE A 18 -14.33 -3.05 8.50
C ILE A 18 -15.44 -2.22 9.14
N LEU A 19 -15.33 -1.91 10.43
CA LEU A 19 -16.30 -1.08 11.14
C LEU A 19 -16.37 0.35 10.56
N LEU A 20 -15.22 0.93 10.22
CA LEU A 20 -15.14 2.24 9.58
C LEU A 20 -15.81 2.24 8.20
N ILE A 21 -15.54 1.24 7.36
CA ILE A 21 -16.17 1.08 6.04
C ILE A 21 -17.70 0.96 6.18
N LEU A 22 -18.17 0.18 7.15
CA LEU A 22 -19.60 -0.01 7.40
C LEU A 22 -20.30 1.30 7.78
N VAL A 23 -19.66 2.13 8.63
CA VAL A 23 -20.18 3.46 8.97
C VAL A 23 -20.30 4.36 7.73
N PHE A 24 -19.28 4.36 6.86
CA PHE A 24 -19.33 5.13 5.61
C PHE A 24 -20.40 4.64 4.64
N ILE A 25 -20.65 3.34 4.56
CA ILE A 25 -21.73 2.76 3.71
C ILE A 25 -23.11 3.22 4.21
N ILE A 26 -23.36 3.18 5.52
CA ILE A 26 -24.63 3.65 6.10
C ILE A 26 -24.82 5.14 5.80
N LEU A 27 -23.77 5.95 5.99
CA LEU A 27 -23.82 7.37 5.71
C LEU A 27 -24.10 7.63 4.22
N TYR A 28 -23.43 6.90 3.33
CA TYR A 28 -23.63 6.97 1.89
C TYR A 28 -25.09 6.68 1.51
N ILE A 29 -25.71 5.62 2.05
CA ILE A 29 -27.11 5.27 1.76
C ILE A 29 -28.08 6.35 2.26
N LEU A 30 -27.79 7.00 3.39
CA LEU A 30 -28.63 8.08 3.94
C LEU A 30 -28.54 9.40 3.15
N LEU A 31 -27.38 9.69 2.56
CA LEU A 31 -27.18 10.91 1.75
C LEU A 31 -27.67 10.75 0.31
N LEU A 32 -27.91 9.52 -0.14
CA LEU A 32 -28.32 9.22 -1.49
C LEU A 32 -29.76 9.68 -1.75
N PRO A 33 -30.06 10.33 -2.89
CA PRO A 33 -31.43 10.71 -3.24
C PRO A 33 -32.37 9.50 -3.26
N PRO A 34 -33.65 9.66 -2.89
CA PRO A 34 -34.58 8.54 -2.76
C PRO A 34 -34.70 7.70 -4.04
N ALA A 35 -34.66 8.33 -5.22
CA ALA A 35 -34.77 7.63 -6.50
C ALA A 35 -33.61 6.64 -6.76
N GLU A 36 -32.37 7.05 -6.47
CA GLU A 36 -31.20 6.18 -6.64
C GLU A 36 -31.14 5.10 -5.55
N ARG A 37 -31.70 5.38 -4.37
CA ARG A 37 -31.72 4.46 -3.23
C ARG A 37 -32.67 3.32 -3.49
N ASP A 38 -33.82 3.64 -4.09
CA ASP A 38 -34.85 2.67 -4.43
C ASP A 38 -34.39 1.76 -5.60
N GLU A 39 -33.55 2.27 -6.51
CA GLU A 39 -32.87 1.46 -7.54
C GLU A 39 -31.88 0.46 -6.93
N LEU A 40 -31.10 0.87 -5.91
CA LEU A 40 -30.19 -0.03 -5.18
C LEU A 40 -30.94 -1.07 -4.34
N LEU A 41 -32.18 -0.78 -3.94
CA LEU A 41 -33.00 -1.66 -3.10
C LEU A 41 -33.92 -2.61 -3.89
N GLN A 42 -33.90 -2.54 -5.24
CA GLN A 42 -34.69 -3.36 -6.19
C GLN A 42 -35.90 -4.05 -5.53
N ASP A 43 -37.03 -3.35 -5.51
CA ASP A 43 -38.32 -3.91 -5.12
C ASP A 43 -38.63 -5.12 -6.01
N ASN A 44 -38.33 -6.32 -5.51
CA ASN A 44 -38.66 -7.59 -6.15
C ASN A 44 -40.16 -7.86 -6.01
N ASN A 45 -41.00 -6.96 -6.53
CA ASN A 45 -42.38 -7.29 -6.86
C ASN A 45 -42.34 -8.10 -8.15
N VAL A 46 -42.11 -9.41 -7.99
CA VAL A 46 -42.35 -10.41 -9.03
C VAL A 46 -43.87 -10.51 -9.18
N ASP A 47 -44.43 -9.67 -10.06
CA ASP A 47 -45.82 -9.78 -10.44
C ASP A 47 -46.05 -11.14 -11.10
N ASN A 48 -46.89 -11.93 -10.44
CA ASN A 48 -47.41 -13.21 -10.88
C ASN A 48 -48.18 -13.03 -12.20
N ALA A 49 -47.51 -13.19 -13.34
CA ALA A 49 -48.16 -13.39 -14.62
C ALA A 49 -48.12 -14.88 -14.98
N SER A 50 -49.29 -15.50 -14.85
CA SER A 50 -49.64 -16.86 -15.22
C SER A 50 -49.16 -17.24 -16.63
N GLY A 51 -48.21 -18.16 -16.70
CA GLY A 51 -47.80 -18.83 -17.95
C GLY A 51 -48.89 -19.75 -18.48
N SER A 52 -49.78 -19.19 -19.31
CA SER A 52 -50.66 -19.97 -20.19
C SER A 52 -49.81 -20.58 -21.32
N TYR A 53 -49.48 -21.87 -21.21
CA TYR A 53 -48.88 -22.63 -22.29
C TYR A 53 -49.95 -22.94 -23.34
N GLY A 54 -50.04 -22.07 -24.34
CA GLY A 54 -51.01 -22.21 -25.43
C GLY A 54 -50.72 -21.24 -26.57
N GLY A 55 -49.45 -21.15 -26.99
CA GLY A 55 -49.02 -20.32 -28.11
C GLY A 55 -48.50 -21.20 -29.23
N ASN A 56 -49.21 -21.19 -30.36
CA ASN A 56 -48.80 -21.74 -31.64
C ASN A 56 -47.40 -21.19 -31.99
N TYR A 57 -46.35 -22.00 -31.83
CA TYR A 57 -44.99 -21.63 -32.25
C TYR A 57 -44.97 -21.63 -33.79
N GLY A 58 -45.37 -20.50 -34.38
CA GLY A 58 -44.91 -20.14 -35.70
C GLY A 58 -43.39 -20.20 -35.67
N GLU A 59 -42.79 -20.83 -36.67
CA GLU A 59 -41.36 -20.85 -36.87
C GLU A 59 -40.87 -19.41 -37.09
N GLU A 60 -40.64 -18.68 -36.00
CA GLU A 60 -39.90 -17.42 -36.03
C GLU A 60 -38.48 -17.79 -36.44
N THR A 61 -38.19 -17.56 -37.73
CA THR A 61 -36.84 -17.66 -38.27
C THR A 61 -35.99 -16.63 -37.54
N LEU A 62 -35.29 -17.07 -36.48
CA LEU A 62 -34.50 -16.19 -35.61
C LEU A 62 -33.34 -15.52 -36.37
N LEU A 63 -32.90 -16.11 -37.49
CA LEU A 63 -31.79 -15.62 -38.29
C LEU A 63 -32.08 -15.84 -39.79
N SER A 64 -32.41 -14.76 -40.52
CA SER A 64 -32.62 -14.79 -41.98
C SER A 64 -31.36 -14.44 -42.79
N ALA A 65 -30.24 -14.19 -42.12
CA ALA A 65 -29.02 -13.67 -42.74
C ALA A 65 -27.90 -14.71 -42.68
N ALA A 66 -27.29 -15.00 -43.84
CA ALA A 66 -26.07 -15.77 -43.89
C ALA A 66 -24.94 -14.94 -43.22
N PRO A 67 -24.19 -15.51 -42.26
CA PRO A 67 -23.01 -14.83 -41.73
C PRO A 67 -22.04 -14.59 -42.91
N GLY A 68 -21.55 -13.36 -43.04
CA GLY A 68 -20.61 -12.99 -44.09
C GLY A 68 -19.31 -13.81 -44.04
N GLU A 69 -18.50 -13.72 -45.09
CA GLU A 69 -17.23 -14.44 -45.16
C GLU A 69 -16.23 -13.95 -44.10
N LEU A 70 -15.76 -14.88 -43.25
CA LEU A 70 -14.69 -14.64 -42.31
C LEU A 70 -13.35 -14.84 -43.01
N HIS A 71 -12.66 -13.76 -43.35
CA HIS A 71 -11.28 -13.86 -43.80
C HIS A 71 -10.37 -14.25 -42.63
N PRO A 72 -9.49 -15.27 -42.78
CA PRO A 72 -8.51 -15.57 -41.76
C PRO A 72 -7.60 -14.37 -41.54
N LEU A 73 -7.26 -14.07 -40.29
CA LEU A 73 -6.28 -13.03 -39.95
C LEU A 73 -4.95 -13.38 -40.65
N ILE A 74 -4.65 -12.69 -41.76
CA ILE A 74 -3.46 -12.92 -42.63
C ILE A 74 -2.14 -12.73 -41.84
N LYS A 75 -2.20 -12.15 -40.64
CA LYS A 75 -1.07 -12.03 -39.71
C LYS A 75 -1.48 -12.58 -38.35
N GLY A 76 -0.97 -13.75 -37.99
CA GLY A 76 -1.18 -14.40 -36.68
C GLY A 76 -0.53 -13.69 -35.49
N THR A 77 0.02 -12.50 -35.69
CA THR A 77 0.68 -11.73 -34.63
C THR A 77 0.43 -10.25 -34.85
N ILE A 78 -0.35 -9.65 -33.95
CA ILE A 78 -0.49 -8.20 -33.84
C ILE A 78 0.64 -7.73 -32.93
N SER A 79 1.70 -7.18 -33.51
CA SER A 79 2.75 -6.53 -32.72
C SER A 79 2.20 -5.22 -32.19
N LYS A 80 2.02 -5.13 -30.86
CA LYS A 80 1.78 -3.85 -30.18
C LYS A 80 3.11 -3.33 -29.66
N GLU A 81 3.57 -2.23 -30.23
CA GLU A 81 4.70 -1.51 -29.66
C GLU A 81 4.26 -0.87 -28.34
N ILE A 82 4.82 -1.35 -27.23
CA ILE A 82 4.66 -0.70 -25.93
C ILE A 82 5.75 0.36 -25.84
N SER A 83 5.35 1.60 -25.60
CA SER A 83 6.28 2.70 -25.42
C SER A 83 7.22 2.42 -24.23
N PRO A 84 8.52 2.72 -24.35
CA PRO A 84 9.46 2.54 -23.25
C PRO A 84 9.07 3.45 -22.08
N VAL A 85 8.99 2.88 -20.89
CA VAL A 85 8.76 3.61 -19.64
C VAL A 85 10.11 3.83 -18.96
N ALA A 86 10.46 5.10 -18.74
CA ALA A 86 11.64 5.44 -17.96
C ALA A 86 11.31 5.36 -16.46
N LEU A 87 11.98 4.46 -15.75
CA LEU A 87 11.88 4.34 -14.30
C LEU A 87 12.98 5.18 -13.65
N PHE A 88 12.59 6.09 -12.78
CA PHE A 88 13.51 6.89 -11.97
C PHE A 88 13.31 6.53 -10.50
N VAL A 89 14.42 6.28 -9.81
CA VAL A 89 14.42 6.07 -8.36
C VAL A 89 15.11 7.26 -7.72
N ARG A 90 14.46 7.87 -6.74
CA ARG A 90 15.04 8.92 -5.93
C ARG A 90 15.34 8.36 -4.55
N THR A 91 16.59 8.43 -4.14
CA THR A 91 17.03 8.12 -2.78
C THR A 91 17.09 9.41 -1.98
N GLU A 92 16.58 9.40 -0.76
CA GLU A 92 16.61 10.55 0.15
C GLU A 92 17.42 10.20 1.40
N ASP A 93 18.30 11.10 1.80
CA ASP A 93 19.12 10.94 2.99
C ASP A 93 18.32 11.36 4.23
N LYS A 94 18.32 10.50 5.27
CA LYS A 94 17.73 10.82 6.57
C LYS A 94 18.81 11.34 7.50
N VAL A 95 18.72 12.61 7.88
CA VAL A 95 19.63 13.23 8.86
C VAL A 95 19.04 13.09 10.26
N ILE A 96 19.82 12.52 11.18
CA ILE A 96 19.45 12.38 12.59
C ILE A 96 20.41 13.24 13.42
N ASN A 97 19.87 14.19 14.16
CA ASN A 97 20.67 14.98 15.10
C ASN A 97 20.83 14.18 16.40
N ILE A 98 22.07 13.76 16.69
CA ILE A 98 22.41 12.95 17.86
C ILE A 98 22.62 13.85 19.10
N ALA A 99 23.22 15.03 18.91
CA ALA A 99 23.47 16.00 19.97
C ALA A 99 23.61 17.42 19.39
N THR A 100 22.99 18.40 20.05
CA THR A 100 23.05 19.81 19.63
C THR A 100 24.36 20.49 20.02
N ALA A 101 24.93 20.11 21.16
CA ALA A 101 26.21 20.59 21.66
C ALA A 101 26.83 19.50 22.53
N LEU A 102 28.13 19.30 22.36
CA LEU A 102 28.90 18.33 23.14
C LEU A 102 30.22 18.98 23.54
N THR A 103 30.55 18.86 24.82
CA THR A 103 31.86 19.22 25.38
C THR A 103 32.45 17.97 25.99
N VAL A 104 33.72 17.73 25.69
CA VAL A 104 34.53 16.63 26.23
C VAL A 104 35.86 17.22 26.66
N GLU A 105 36.27 16.91 27.88
CA GLU A 105 37.54 17.37 28.45
C GLU A 105 38.39 16.18 28.91
N GLY A 106 39.67 16.20 28.55
CA GLY A 106 40.67 15.24 28.98
C GLY A 106 41.82 15.95 29.66
N THR A 107 42.02 15.69 30.95
CA THR A 107 43.19 16.12 31.71
C THR A 107 43.98 14.89 32.17
N PRO A 108 45.26 15.03 32.56
CA PRO A 108 46.06 13.91 33.08
C PRO A 108 45.45 13.22 34.32
N PHE A 109 44.53 13.87 35.02
CA PHE A 109 43.89 13.36 36.23
C PHE A 109 42.42 12.95 36.04
N SER A 110 41.81 13.32 34.90
CA SER A 110 40.39 13.05 34.62
C SER A 110 40.15 12.99 33.13
N GLN A 111 39.57 11.90 32.65
CA GLN A 111 39.12 11.75 31.27
C GLN A 111 37.59 11.70 31.24
N GLU A 112 36.97 12.59 30.46
CA GLU A 112 35.53 12.58 30.24
C GLU A 112 35.18 11.85 28.94
N THR A 113 34.51 10.70 29.06
CA THR A 113 33.96 9.97 27.92
C THR A 113 32.47 10.22 27.82
N LYS A 114 32.00 10.63 26.63
CA LYS A 114 30.56 10.80 26.33
C LYS A 114 30.09 9.69 25.42
N GLN A 115 29.06 8.96 25.86
CA GLN A 115 28.40 7.95 25.05
C GLN A 115 27.09 8.50 24.51
N LEU A 116 26.97 8.52 23.19
CA LEU A 116 25.74 8.90 22.49
C LEU A 116 25.11 7.65 21.89
N SER A 117 23.78 7.58 21.92
CA SER A 117 23.02 6.46 21.35
C SER A 117 21.89 7.01 20.49
N PHE A 118 21.74 6.45 19.30
CA PHE A 118 20.66 6.79 18.38
C PHE A 118 19.97 5.50 17.93
N LYS A 119 18.70 5.62 17.53
CA LYS A 119 17.91 4.49 17.03
C LYS A 119 17.69 4.64 15.54
N LEU A 120 17.80 3.54 14.82
CA LEU A 120 17.46 3.44 13.41
C LEU A 120 16.25 2.51 13.28
N ASP A 121 15.19 3.01 12.64
CA ASP A 121 13.93 2.28 12.48
C ASP A 121 14.08 1.10 11.51
N ASP A 122 14.95 1.23 10.51
CA ASP A 122 15.14 0.23 9.45
C ASP A 122 16.63 0.06 9.10
N ILE A 123 17.30 -0.82 9.85
CA ILE A 123 18.72 -1.15 9.65
C ILE A 123 18.91 -1.96 8.34
N LYS A 124 17.90 -2.69 7.89
CA LYS A 124 18.04 -3.62 6.74
C LYS A 124 18.21 -2.87 5.42
N ASN A 125 17.68 -1.65 5.34
CA ASN A 125 17.76 -0.79 4.15
C ASN A 125 18.82 0.32 4.30
N LEU A 126 19.72 0.21 5.29
CA LEU A 126 20.82 1.16 5.47
C LEU A 126 21.98 0.82 4.52
N ASN A 127 22.21 1.66 3.52
CA ASN A 127 23.34 1.48 2.59
C ASN A 127 24.66 2.01 3.18
N ASP A 128 24.63 3.19 3.77
CA ASP A 128 25.81 3.87 4.33
C ASP A 128 25.38 4.73 5.53
N ALA A 129 26.31 4.93 6.47
CA ALA A 129 26.11 5.78 7.63
C ALA A 129 27.34 6.66 7.84
N LYS A 130 27.14 7.97 7.81
CA LYS A 130 28.20 8.96 8.01
C LYS A 130 27.94 9.72 9.28
N LEU A 131 28.96 9.81 10.12
CA LEU A 131 28.95 10.70 11.26
C LEU A 131 29.51 12.06 10.83
N PHE A 132 28.84 13.12 11.24
CA PHE A 132 29.24 14.48 10.91
C PHE A 132 29.21 15.34 12.16
N PHE A 133 30.26 16.14 12.33
CA PHE A 133 30.47 16.98 13.50
C PHE A 133 30.99 18.34 13.08
N PHE A 134 30.50 19.39 13.75
CA PHE A 134 31.02 20.73 13.63
C PHE A 134 31.85 21.05 14.87
N ILE A 135 33.17 21.09 14.70
CA ILE A 135 34.11 21.42 15.77
C ILE A 135 34.26 22.94 15.79
N LYS A 136 33.82 23.56 16.89
CA LYS A 136 33.97 25.00 17.08
C LYS A 136 35.37 25.36 17.59
N GLU A 137 35.83 24.63 18.60
CA GLU A 137 37.11 24.81 19.28
C GLU A 137 37.66 23.40 19.61
N ALA A 138 38.96 23.20 19.42
CA ALA A 138 39.64 21.95 19.73
C ALA A 138 41.09 22.22 20.17
N ASP A 139 41.53 21.49 21.18
CA ASP A 139 42.92 21.43 21.62
C ASP A 139 43.25 19.96 21.94
N GLY A 140 44.34 19.45 21.37
CA GLY A 140 44.73 18.04 21.43
C GLY A 140 44.04 17.11 20.42
N GLU A 141 44.07 15.81 20.72
CA GLU A 141 43.49 14.75 19.88
C GLU A 141 42.20 14.20 20.50
N ALA A 142 41.17 14.02 19.67
CA ALA A 142 39.90 13.41 20.05
C ALA A 142 39.71 12.08 19.32
N PHE A 143 39.34 11.04 20.07
CA PHE A 143 39.00 9.73 19.51
C PHE A 143 37.48 9.57 19.50
N VAL A 144 36.93 9.19 18.35
CA VAL A 144 35.50 8.97 18.16
C VAL A 144 35.31 7.54 17.68
N GLU A 145 34.54 6.77 18.44
CA GLU A 145 34.23 5.38 18.09
C GLU A 145 32.75 5.26 17.70
N LEU A 146 32.49 4.65 16.54
CA LEU A 146 31.15 4.30 16.10
C LEU A 146 30.98 2.77 16.16
N ASN A 147 30.11 2.31 17.07
CA ASN A 147 29.84 0.88 17.27
C ASN A 147 31.12 0.06 17.55
N GLY A 148 32.08 0.63 18.28
CA GLY A 148 33.37 0.00 18.60
C GLY A 148 34.38 -0.03 17.45
N ASN A 149 34.12 0.70 16.35
CA ASN A 149 35.09 0.93 15.28
C ASN A 149 35.56 2.39 15.34
N VAL A 150 36.87 2.59 15.20
CA VAL A 150 37.54 3.91 15.19
C VAL A 150 37.55 4.49 13.78
#